data_AF-A0A7R9MJ60-F1
#
_entry.id   AF-A0A7R9MJ60-F1
#
_cell.length_a   1.000
_cell.length_b   1.000
_cell.length_c   1.000
_cell.angle_alpha   90.00
_cell.angle_beta   90.00
_cell.angle_gamma   90.00
#
_symmetry.space_group_name_H-M   'P 1'
#
loop_
_entity.id
_entity.type
_entity.pdbx_description
1 polymer ?
#
loop_
_entity_poly.entity_id
_entity_poly.type
_entity_poly.pdbx_seq_one_letter_code
_entity_poly.pdbx_strand_id
1 'polypeptide(L)'
;MSEKNLGPKIYGLFESGQIMAYYKHKCFRSEEQSDPKLVQKVAQKLARIHSTVIPIKKKSNFVFNLFDNFYAEAYKLFDIKSLFDECNCETLKAHDLKQELEWLKETIIKTDSPVTFTHIDFRGSNIMVTESNDIMLCDFEYSCNEYRGWDFGTLFTEWGEKWGNLIEIFPTMRLLGHSLSGISRNR
;
A
#
# COMPACT_ATOMS: atom_id res chain seq x y z
N MET A 1 0.49 -7.72 15.74
CA MET A 1 1.51 -8.10 14.71
C MET A 1 2.67 -8.89 15.29
N SER A 2 3.31 -8.41 16.36
CA SER A 2 4.37 -9.14 17.07
C SER A 2 3.97 -10.56 17.50
N GLU A 3 2.81 -10.73 18.14
CA GLU A 3 2.33 -12.06 18.60
C GLU A 3 2.10 -13.08 17.47
N LYS A 4 1.81 -12.60 16.26
CA LYS A 4 1.59 -13.43 15.07
C LYS A 4 2.87 -13.69 14.26
N ASN A 5 4.02 -13.23 14.76
CA ASN A 5 5.31 -13.26 14.07
C ASN A 5 5.26 -12.62 12.66
N LEU A 6 4.49 -11.53 12.53
CA LEU A 6 4.35 -10.80 11.26
C LEU A 6 5.26 -9.57 11.17
N GLY A 7 5.81 -9.12 12.29
CA GLY A 7 6.76 -8.01 12.34
C GLY A 7 7.63 -8.08 13.59
N PRO A 8 8.43 -7.02 13.87
CA PRO A 8 9.32 -6.96 15.02
C PRO A 8 8.64 -7.32 16.34
N LYS A 9 9.41 -7.94 17.24
CA LYS A 9 8.94 -8.17 18.61
C LYS A 9 8.74 -6.82 19.31
N ILE A 10 7.57 -6.61 19.90
CA ILE A 10 7.30 -5.43 20.73
C ILE A 10 7.63 -5.79 22.18
N TYR A 11 8.46 -4.98 22.84
CA TYR A 11 8.82 -5.15 24.24
C TYR A 11 7.97 -4.28 25.18
N GLY A 12 7.47 -3.15 24.69
CA GLY A 12 6.61 -2.27 25.47
C GLY A 12 5.93 -1.21 24.60
N LEU A 13 4.74 -0.80 25.03
CA LEU A 13 3.95 0.27 24.43
C LEU A 13 3.77 1.38 25.47
N PHE A 14 3.83 2.64 25.05
CA PHE A 14 3.61 3.83 25.86
C PHE A 14 2.85 4.88 25.04
N GLU A 15 2.31 5.88 25.71
CA GLU A 15 1.45 6.89 25.08
C GLU A 15 2.14 7.59 23.88
N SER A 16 3.44 7.84 23.97
CA SER A 16 4.23 8.52 22.94
C SER A 16 5.00 7.59 22.01
N GLY A 17 4.82 6.26 22.08
CA GLY A 17 5.53 5.35 21.19
C GLY A 17 5.66 3.89 21.67
N GLN A 18 6.69 3.22 21.16
CA GLN A 18 6.92 1.80 21.40
C GLN A 18 8.41 1.45 21.46
N ILE A 19 8.75 0.44 22.26
CA ILE A 19 10.07 -0.22 22.23
C ILE A 19 9.92 -1.54 21.50
N MET A 20 10.74 -1.73 20.47
CA MET A 20 10.72 -2.92 19.62
C MET A 20 12.11 -3.52 19.47
N ALA A 21 12.16 -4.79 19.09
CA ALA A 21 13.40 -5.45 18.71
C ALA A 21 14.03 -4.81 17.48
N TYR A 22 15.33 -4.56 17.59
CA TYR A 22 16.16 -4.19 16.45
C TYR A 22 16.61 -5.43 15.70
N TYR A 23 16.54 -5.36 14.38
CA TYR A 23 17.04 -6.38 13.48
C TYR A 23 18.05 -5.74 12.54
N LYS A 24 19.24 -6.34 12.40
CA LYS A 24 20.17 -5.95 11.34
C LYS A 24 19.60 -6.42 10.01
N HIS A 25 19.43 -5.48 9.07
CA HIS A 25 18.75 -5.75 7.81
C HIS A 25 19.21 -4.81 6.69
N LYS A 26 18.82 -5.16 5.47
CA LYS A 26 18.74 -4.25 4.32
C LYS A 26 17.27 -3.96 4.00
N CYS A 27 16.95 -2.80 3.46
CA CYS A 27 15.62 -2.55 2.89
C CYS A 27 15.49 -3.26 1.54
N PHE A 28 14.30 -3.70 1.18
CA PHE A 28 14.02 -4.37 -0.10
C PHE A 28 14.02 -3.36 -1.25
N ARG A 29 15.21 -3.06 -1.79
CA ARG A 29 15.42 -2.06 -2.85
C ARG A 29 15.77 -2.77 -4.17
N SER A 30 16.24 -2.01 -5.16
CA SER A 30 16.48 -2.49 -6.53
C SER A 30 17.35 -3.75 -6.61
N GLU A 31 18.34 -3.91 -5.74
CA GLU A 31 19.21 -5.09 -5.69
C GLU A 31 18.43 -6.32 -5.21
N GLU A 32 17.73 -6.21 -4.08
CA GLU A 32 16.92 -7.29 -3.52
C GLU A 32 15.72 -7.64 -4.40
N GLN A 33 15.13 -6.63 -5.05
CA GLN A 33 14.07 -6.78 -6.04
C GLN A 33 14.53 -7.59 -7.26
N SER A 34 15.81 -7.59 -7.59
CA SER A 34 16.32 -8.39 -8.70
C SER A 34 16.49 -9.88 -8.37
N ASP A 35 16.38 -10.28 -7.09
CA ASP A 35 16.48 -11.68 -6.66
C ASP A 35 15.09 -12.36 -6.64
N PRO A 36 14.80 -13.29 -7.57
CA PRO A 36 13.49 -13.96 -7.63
C PRO A 36 13.12 -14.71 -6.34
N LYS A 37 14.09 -15.17 -5.55
CA LYS A 37 13.83 -15.87 -4.28
C LYS A 37 13.33 -14.90 -3.21
N LEU A 38 13.90 -13.70 -3.13
CA LEU A 38 13.45 -12.69 -2.17
C LEU A 38 12.06 -12.18 -2.56
N VAL A 39 11.80 -12.00 -3.86
CA VAL A 39 10.48 -11.64 -4.39
C VAL A 39 9.43 -12.66 -4.02
N GLN A 40 9.73 -13.95 -4.20
CA GLN A 40 8.84 -15.02 -3.80
C GLN A 40 8.52 -14.95 -2.30
N LYS A 41 9.51 -14.66 -1.45
CA LYS A 41 9.30 -14.51 0.00
C LYS A 41 8.44 -13.29 0.32
N VAL A 42 8.63 -12.16 -0.36
CA VAL A 42 7.76 -10.98 -0.22
C VAL A 42 6.32 -11.33 -0.58
N ALA A 43 6.10 -12.02 -1.71
CA ALA A 43 4.78 -12.47 -2.15
C ALA A 43 4.11 -13.37 -1.10
N GLN A 44 4.86 -14.30 -0.52
CA GLN A 44 4.37 -15.18 0.56
C GLN A 44 4.00 -14.39 1.82
N LYS A 45 4.78 -13.36 2.19
CA LYS A 45 4.50 -12.50 3.37
C LYS A 45 3.26 -11.65 3.13
N LEU A 46 3.08 -11.11 1.93
CA LEU A 46 1.87 -10.37 1.55
C LEU A 46 0.63 -11.29 1.60
N ALA A 47 0.71 -12.48 1.02
CA ALA A 47 -0.36 -13.47 1.08
C ALA A 47 -0.72 -13.86 2.52
N ARG A 48 0.29 -13.99 3.39
CA ARG A 48 0.09 -14.26 4.83
C ARG A 48 -0.61 -13.09 5.53
N ILE A 49 -0.27 -11.84 5.21
CA ILE A 49 -0.98 -10.65 5.71
C ILE A 49 -2.44 -10.71 5.31
N HIS A 50 -2.75 -10.87 4.02
CA HIS A 50 -4.13 -10.90 3.52
C HIS A 50 -4.95 -12.08 4.07
N SER A 51 -4.28 -13.17 4.46
CA SER A 51 -4.94 -14.33 5.09
C SER A 51 -5.08 -14.20 6.61
N THR A 52 -4.52 -13.16 7.21
CA THR A 52 -4.55 -12.97 8.67
C THR A 52 -5.90 -12.43 9.10
N VAL A 53 -6.61 -13.20 9.93
CA VAL A 53 -7.81 -12.71 10.62
C VAL A 53 -7.39 -11.93 11.86
N ILE A 54 -7.70 -10.63 11.88
CA ILE A 54 -7.54 -9.76 13.04
C ILE A 54 -8.95 -9.38 13.55
N PRO A 55 -9.23 -9.47 14.85
CA PRO A 55 -10.53 -9.12 15.44
C PRO A 55 -10.73 -7.60 15.54
N ILE A 56 -10.56 -6.89 14.43
CA ILE A 56 -10.89 -5.47 14.25
C ILE A 56 -12.13 -5.34 13.36
N LYS A 57 -12.71 -4.14 13.24
CA LYS A 57 -13.88 -3.88 12.37
C LYS A 57 -13.66 -4.50 10.98
N LYS A 58 -14.69 -5.18 10.46
CA LYS A 58 -14.60 -5.99 9.23
C LYS A 58 -14.29 -5.19 7.96
N LYS A 59 -14.70 -3.93 7.89
CA LYS A 59 -14.38 -3.01 6.79
C LYS A 59 -14.13 -1.62 7.36
N SER A 60 -13.01 -1.03 6.97
CA SER A 60 -12.64 0.34 7.32
C SER A 60 -12.72 1.20 6.07
N ASN A 61 -13.36 2.37 6.14
CA ASN A 61 -13.22 3.40 5.09
C ASN A 61 -11.96 4.24 5.35
N PHE A 62 -10.92 3.65 5.95
CA PHE A 62 -9.77 4.38 6.46
C PHE A 62 -9.07 5.18 5.38
N VAL A 63 -8.72 4.54 4.26
CA VAL A 63 -7.99 5.19 3.16
C VAL A 63 -8.83 6.30 2.52
N PHE A 64 -10.12 6.07 2.30
CA PHE A 64 -11.02 7.10 1.78
C PHE A 64 -11.15 8.30 2.72
N ASN A 65 -11.32 8.04 4.02
CA ASN A 65 -11.36 9.11 5.03
C ASN A 65 -10.04 9.87 5.09
N LEU A 66 -8.90 9.20 4.91
CA LEU A 66 -7.58 9.82 4.86
C LEU A 66 -7.50 10.80 3.68
N PHE A 67 -7.94 10.39 2.49
CA PHE A 67 -8.00 11.29 1.34
C PHE A 67 -8.93 12.48 1.58
N ASP A 68 -10.12 12.25 2.13
CA ASP A 68 -11.07 13.32 2.43
C ASP A 68 -10.51 14.35 3.40
N ASN A 69 -9.85 13.87 4.46
CA ASN A 69 -9.24 14.73 5.46
C ASN A 69 -8.07 15.53 4.90
N PHE A 70 -7.14 14.89 4.20
CA PHE A 70 -6.01 15.58 3.58
C PHE A 70 -6.45 16.59 2.53
N TYR A 71 -7.44 16.24 1.73
CA TYR A 71 -8.00 17.15 0.74
C TYR A 71 -8.65 18.37 1.42
N ALA A 72 -9.51 18.14 2.41
CA ALA A 72 -10.17 19.22 3.13
C ALA A 72 -9.15 20.12 3.87
N GLU A 73 -8.12 19.54 4.46
CA GLU A 73 -7.07 20.26 5.17
C GLU A 73 -6.20 21.08 4.22
N ALA A 74 -5.80 20.51 3.08
CA ALA A 74 -5.02 21.23 2.07
C ALA A 74 -5.74 22.49 1.59
N TYR A 75 -7.04 22.39 1.27
CA TYR A 75 -7.85 23.54 0.83
C TYR A 75 -8.13 24.55 1.95
N LYS A 76 -8.00 24.15 3.21
CA LYS A 76 -8.10 25.06 4.35
C LYS A 76 -6.80 25.81 4.60
N LEU A 77 -5.66 25.14 4.43
CA LEU A 77 -4.34 25.66 4.79
C LEU A 77 -3.67 26.45 3.67
N PHE A 78 -4.00 26.17 2.41
CA PHE A 78 -3.27 26.71 1.26
C PHE A 78 -4.18 27.34 0.22
N ASP A 79 -3.66 28.34 -0.49
CA ASP A 79 -4.23 28.77 -1.76
C ASP A 79 -3.79 27.78 -2.85
N ILE A 80 -4.58 26.72 -2.99
CA ILE A 80 -4.31 25.63 -3.92
C ILE A 80 -4.18 26.11 -5.38
N LYS A 81 -4.92 27.16 -5.78
CA LYS A 81 -4.83 27.69 -7.14
C LYS A 81 -3.51 28.40 -7.38
N SER A 82 -3.09 29.25 -6.44
CA SER A 82 -1.78 29.90 -6.49
C SER A 82 -0.66 28.86 -6.54
N LEU A 83 -0.75 27.80 -5.73
CA LEU A 83 0.25 26.72 -5.73
C LEU A 83 0.34 26.01 -7.08
N PHE A 84 -0.79 25.77 -7.76
CA PHE A 84 -0.75 25.18 -9.10
C PHE A 84 -0.06 26.09 -10.12
N ASP A 85 -0.27 27.40 -10.01
CA ASP A 85 0.42 28.39 -10.84
C ASP A 85 1.92 28.44 -10.53
N GLU A 86 2.29 28.54 -9.26
CA GLU A 86 3.69 28.56 -8.80
C GLU A 86 4.47 27.31 -9.21
N CYS A 87 3.83 26.14 -9.17
CA CYS A 87 4.43 24.88 -9.56
C CYS A 87 4.29 24.55 -11.05
N ASN A 88 3.74 25.45 -11.88
CA ASN A 88 3.45 25.21 -13.30
C ASN A 88 2.73 23.87 -13.56
N CYS A 89 1.76 23.52 -12.69
CA CYS A 89 1.07 22.24 -12.72
C CYS A 89 -0.17 22.27 -13.63
N GLU A 90 0.03 22.41 -14.94
CA GLU A 90 -1.07 22.55 -15.91
C GLU A 90 -2.13 21.45 -15.84
N THR A 91 -1.71 20.20 -15.60
CA THR A 91 -2.65 19.07 -15.41
C THR A 91 -3.59 19.31 -14.23
N LEU A 92 -3.07 19.77 -13.08
CA LEU A 92 -3.91 20.01 -11.90
C LEU A 92 -4.81 21.24 -12.10
N LYS A 93 -4.36 22.26 -12.84
CA LYS A 93 -5.19 23.42 -13.20
C LYS A 93 -6.38 23.05 -14.07
N ALA A 94 -6.19 22.09 -14.98
CA ALA A 94 -7.22 21.67 -15.92
C ALA A 94 -8.28 20.73 -15.31
N HIS A 95 -8.12 20.30 -14.06
CA HIS A 95 -8.98 19.28 -13.44
C HIS A 95 -9.58 19.75 -12.11
N ASP A 96 -10.83 19.36 -11.86
CA ASP A 96 -11.43 19.49 -10.54
C ASP A 96 -11.01 18.29 -9.69
N LEU A 97 -10.03 18.50 -8.81
CA LEU A 97 -9.47 17.42 -7.99
C LEU A 97 -10.50 16.76 -7.06
N LYS A 98 -11.57 17.47 -6.68
CA LYS A 98 -12.64 16.87 -5.88
C LYS A 98 -13.42 15.87 -6.72
N GLN A 99 -13.74 16.23 -7.96
CA GLN A 99 -14.41 15.30 -8.89
C GLN A 99 -13.51 14.12 -9.25
N GLU A 100 -12.20 14.34 -9.43
CA GLU A 100 -11.26 13.24 -9.68
C GLU A 100 -11.14 12.29 -8.48
N LEU A 101 -11.14 12.81 -7.26
CA LEU A 101 -11.12 11.99 -6.04
C LEU A 101 -12.41 11.15 -5.91
N GLU A 102 -13.57 11.73 -6.15
CA GLU A 102 -14.84 10.98 -6.12
C GLU A 102 -14.89 9.91 -7.21
N TRP A 103 -14.46 10.24 -8.44
CA TRP A 103 -14.34 9.26 -9.52
C TRP A 103 -13.40 8.10 -9.15
N LEU A 104 -12.26 8.39 -8.50
CA LEU A 104 -11.32 7.38 -8.04
C LEU A 104 -11.96 6.44 -7.01
N LYS A 105 -12.63 6.99 -5.99
CA LYS A 105 -13.32 6.19 -4.96
C LYS A 105 -14.38 5.28 -5.58
N GLU A 106 -15.22 5.81 -6.48
CA GLU A 106 -16.22 5.02 -7.18
C GLU A 106 -15.59 3.90 -8.01
N THR A 107 -14.50 4.19 -8.71
CA THR A 107 -13.79 3.21 -9.53
C THR A 107 -13.23 2.09 -8.67
N ILE A 108 -12.62 2.41 -7.54
CA ILE A 108 -12.11 1.41 -6.58
C ILE A 108 -13.23 0.54 -6.05
N ILE A 109 -14.36 1.12 -5.64
CA ILE A 109 -15.52 0.36 -5.15
C ILE A 109 -16.03 -0.62 -6.22
N LYS A 110 -16.09 -0.19 -7.49
CA LYS A 110 -16.54 -1.01 -8.63
C LYS A 110 -15.61 -2.19 -8.92
N THR A 111 -14.34 -2.17 -8.48
CA THR A 111 -13.42 -3.31 -8.66
C THR A 111 -13.78 -4.52 -7.80
N ASP A 112 -14.64 -4.36 -6.79
CA ASP A 112 -15.05 -5.41 -5.85
C ASP A 112 -13.86 -6.20 -5.26
N SER A 113 -12.79 -5.48 -4.92
CA SER A 113 -11.60 -6.09 -4.32
C SER A 113 -11.95 -6.73 -2.97
N PRO A 114 -11.43 -7.93 -2.63
CA PRO A 114 -11.63 -8.51 -1.32
C PRO A 114 -11.09 -7.62 -0.19
N VAL A 115 -11.88 -7.46 0.87
CA VAL A 115 -11.46 -6.80 2.11
C VAL A 115 -10.71 -7.81 2.97
N THR A 116 -9.46 -7.52 3.29
CA THR A 116 -8.58 -8.35 4.10
C THR A 116 -7.79 -7.49 5.07
N PHE A 117 -7.06 -8.09 6.01
CA PHE A 117 -6.05 -7.33 6.74
C PHE A 117 -4.93 -6.92 5.78
N THR A 118 -4.71 -5.62 5.61
CA THR A 118 -3.76 -5.04 4.65
C THR A 118 -2.68 -4.25 5.36
N HIS A 119 -1.53 -4.10 4.72
CA HIS A 119 -0.46 -3.24 5.22
C HIS A 119 -0.75 -1.75 4.97
N ILE A 120 -1.38 -1.45 3.84
CA ILE A 120 -1.60 -0.13 3.21
C ILE A 120 -0.31 0.49 2.67
N ASP A 121 0.74 0.58 3.49
CA ASP A 121 2.05 1.10 3.08
C ASP A 121 3.04 0.00 2.68
N PHE A 122 2.66 -0.89 1.76
CA PHE A 122 3.46 -2.06 1.37
C PHE A 122 4.62 -1.71 0.40
N ARG A 123 5.54 -0.87 0.87
CA ARG A 123 6.69 -0.36 0.10
C ARG A 123 8.03 -0.92 0.56
N GLY A 124 9.05 -0.80 -0.29
CA GLY A 124 10.36 -1.45 -0.08
C GLY A 124 11.11 -1.04 1.20
N SER A 125 10.87 0.18 1.71
CA SER A 125 11.44 0.62 3.01
C SER A 125 10.87 -0.13 4.20
N ASN A 126 9.65 -0.66 4.09
CA ASN A 126 8.94 -1.36 5.16
C ASN A 126 9.13 -2.89 5.06
N ILE A 127 9.98 -3.32 4.13
CA ILE A 127 10.33 -4.72 3.89
C ILE A 127 11.81 -4.89 4.20
N MET A 128 12.08 -5.61 5.28
CA MET A 128 13.42 -5.86 5.79
C MET A 128 13.91 -7.22 5.28
N VAL A 129 15.06 -7.21 4.61
CA VAL A 129 15.83 -8.41 4.29
C VAL A 129 16.83 -8.65 5.41
N THR A 130 16.63 -9.71 6.18
CA THR A 130 17.49 -10.06 7.32
C THR A 130 18.83 -10.62 6.86
N GLU A 131 19.81 -10.72 7.76
CA GLU A 131 21.10 -11.37 7.47
C GLU A 131 20.96 -12.85 7.04
N SER A 132 19.86 -13.50 7.41
CA SER A 132 19.52 -14.86 6.97
C SER A 132 18.80 -14.90 5.61
N ASN A 133 18.73 -13.78 4.88
CA ASN A 133 17.96 -13.61 3.65
C ASN A 133 16.48 -13.95 3.81
N ASP A 134 15.89 -13.77 4.99
CA ASP A 134 14.44 -13.84 5.19
C ASP A 134 13.80 -12.45 5.09
N ILE A 135 12.48 -12.43 4.88
CA ILE A 135 11.69 -11.20 4.80
C ILE A 135 10.95 -10.98 6.10
N MET A 136 11.13 -9.79 6.68
CA MET A 136 10.33 -9.31 7.80
C MET A 136 9.71 -7.97 7.43
N LEU A 137 8.43 -7.80 7.77
CA LEU A 137 7.69 -6.58 7.51
C LEU A 137 7.69 -5.71 8.77
N CYS A 138 7.70 -4.41 8.61
CA CYS A 138 7.65 -3.45 9.71
C CYS A 138 6.69 -2.31 9.38
N ASP A 139 6.47 -1.41 10.34
CA ASP A 139 5.69 -0.19 10.14
C ASP A 139 4.21 -0.42 9.76
N PHE A 140 3.51 -1.14 10.65
CA PHE A 140 2.09 -1.49 10.48
C PHE A 140 1.13 -0.37 10.96
N GLU A 141 1.55 0.89 10.96
CA GLU A 141 0.76 1.99 11.57
C GLU A 141 -0.56 2.28 10.85
N TYR A 142 -0.59 2.08 9.53
CA TYR A 142 -1.79 2.24 8.69
C TYR A 142 -2.58 0.93 8.50
N SER A 143 -2.08 -0.18 9.04
CA SER A 143 -2.62 -1.49 8.73
C SER A 143 -4.00 -1.71 9.34
N CYS A 144 -4.95 -2.10 8.51
CA CYS A 144 -6.34 -2.31 8.91
C CYS A 144 -7.03 -3.31 7.98
N ASN A 145 -8.31 -3.59 8.22
CA ASN A 145 -9.10 -4.35 7.25
C ASN A 145 -9.55 -3.42 6.12
N GLU A 146 -8.95 -3.59 4.94
CA GLU A 146 -9.25 -2.80 3.75
C GLU A 146 -9.16 -3.63 2.46
N TYR A 147 -9.52 -3.04 1.33
CA TYR A 147 -9.35 -3.63 0.01
C TYR A 147 -7.88 -4.03 -0.21
N ARG A 148 -7.61 -5.33 -0.44
CA ARG A 148 -6.25 -5.83 -0.72
C ARG A 148 -5.60 -5.21 -1.95
N GLY A 149 -6.42 -4.63 -2.84
CA GLY A 149 -5.98 -3.84 -3.98
C GLY A 149 -5.06 -2.68 -3.61
N TRP A 150 -5.17 -2.13 -2.39
CA TRP A 150 -4.27 -1.09 -1.90
C TRP A 150 -2.81 -1.57 -1.82
N ASP A 151 -2.56 -2.72 -1.19
CA ASP A 151 -1.20 -3.25 -1.08
C ASP A 151 -0.62 -3.59 -2.46
N PHE A 152 -1.43 -4.13 -3.37
CA PHE A 152 -1.00 -4.39 -4.74
C PHE A 152 -0.74 -3.10 -5.52
N GLY A 153 -1.57 -2.07 -5.35
CA GLY A 153 -1.37 -0.75 -5.92
C GLY A 153 -0.03 -0.15 -5.48
N THR A 154 0.24 -0.11 -4.17
CA THR A 154 1.52 0.36 -3.62
C THR A 154 2.69 -0.45 -4.17
N LEU A 155 2.59 -1.78 -4.17
CA LEU A 155 3.61 -2.67 -4.72
C LEU A 155 3.94 -2.35 -6.19
N PHE A 156 2.90 -2.16 -7.01
CA PHE A 156 3.06 -1.87 -8.44
C PHE A 156 3.55 -0.45 -8.69
N THR A 157 3.09 0.54 -7.95
CA THR A 157 3.55 1.93 -8.10
C THR A 157 5.01 2.06 -7.70
N GLU A 158 5.41 1.44 -6.59
CA GLU A 158 6.78 1.53 -6.10
C GLU A 158 7.77 0.79 -7.01
N TRP A 159 7.37 -0.34 -7.61
CA TRP A 159 8.32 -1.25 -8.27
C TRP A 159 8.08 -1.45 -9.77
N GLY A 160 6.98 -0.93 -10.33
CA GLY A 160 6.33 -1.38 -11.58
C GLY A 160 7.15 -1.37 -12.88
N GLU A 161 8.23 -0.62 -13.00
CA GLU A 161 9.01 -0.57 -14.25
C GLU A 161 9.88 -1.82 -14.50
N LYS A 162 10.02 -2.74 -13.54
CA LYS A 162 10.96 -3.88 -13.62
C LYS A 162 10.34 -5.28 -13.80
N TRP A 163 9.01 -5.42 -13.97
CA TRP A 163 8.32 -6.69 -13.69
C TRP A 163 7.43 -7.26 -14.80
N GLY A 164 8.03 -7.88 -15.82
CA GLY A 164 7.30 -8.64 -16.85
C GLY A 164 6.63 -9.94 -16.38
N ASN A 165 6.90 -10.46 -15.16
CA ASN A 165 6.57 -11.84 -14.76
C ASN A 165 5.65 -12.00 -13.53
N LEU A 166 5.00 -10.94 -13.03
CA LEU A 166 4.23 -11.02 -11.77
C LEU A 166 2.95 -11.87 -11.85
N ILE A 167 2.33 -11.99 -13.03
CA ILE A 167 1.16 -12.86 -13.24
C ILE A 167 1.51 -14.34 -12.95
N GLU A 168 2.77 -14.74 -13.16
CA GLU A 168 3.24 -16.10 -12.90
C GLU A 168 3.62 -16.32 -11.42
N ILE A 169 4.11 -15.28 -10.74
CA ILE A 169 4.63 -15.36 -9.35
C ILE A 169 3.52 -15.18 -8.31
N PHE A 170 2.43 -14.49 -8.66
CA PHE A 170 1.25 -14.33 -7.81
C PHE A 170 0.05 -15.11 -8.38
N PRO A 171 -0.11 -16.42 -8.07
CA PRO A 171 -1.29 -17.19 -8.45
C PRO A 171 -2.60 -16.56 -7.98
N THR A 172 -2.58 -15.82 -6.86
CA THR A 172 -3.71 -15.04 -6.34
C THR A 172 -4.13 -13.88 -7.24
N MET A 173 -3.25 -13.39 -8.12
CA MET A 173 -3.57 -12.37 -9.14
C MET A 173 -4.09 -12.96 -10.44
N ARG A 174 -4.00 -14.30 -10.65
CA ARG A 174 -4.72 -14.98 -11.74
C ARG A 174 -6.24 -14.82 -11.60
N LEU A 175 -6.73 -14.61 -10.37
CA LEU A 175 -8.13 -14.28 -10.07
C LEU A 175 -8.50 -12.81 -10.38
N LEU A 176 -7.52 -11.93 -10.57
CA LEU A 176 -7.72 -10.55 -11.04
C LEU A 176 -7.59 -10.43 -12.57
N GLY A 177 -7.38 -11.54 -13.28
CA GLY A 177 -7.24 -11.64 -14.73
C GLY A 177 -8.48 -11.29 -15.56
N HIS A 178 -9.51 -10.69 -14.96
CA HIS A 178 -10.51 -9.96 -15.71
C HIS A 178 -10.05 -8.51 -15.92
N SER A 179 -9.32 -8.31 -17.03
CA SER A 179 -9.26 -7.05 -17.77
C SER A 179 -8.94 -5.78 -16.95
N LEU A 180 -7.65 -5.52 -16.70
CA LEU A 180 -7.17 -4.15 -16.46
C LEU A 180 -7.32 -3.23 -17.70
N SER A 181 -7.74 -3.78 -18.86
CA SER A 181 -8.03 -3.04 -20.09
C SER A 181 -9.28 -2.15 -20.04
N GLY A 182 -10.00 -2.10 -18.92
CA GLY A 182 -11.26 -1.35 -18.78
C GLY A 182 -11.18 -0.04 -18.00
N ILE A 183 -10.03 0.32 -17.43
CA ILE A 183 -9.88 1.49 -16.55
C ILE A 183 -9.15 2.64 -17.27
N SER A 184 -9.52 2.91 -18.53
CA SER A 184 -9.22 4.21 -19.12
C SER A 184 -10.51 5.02 -19.20
N ARG A 185 -10.45 6.24 -18.66
CA ARG A 185 -11.43 7.27 -19.01
C ARG A 185 -11.07 7.65 -20.44
N ASN A 186 -11.93 7.37 -21.42
CA ASN A 186 -11.83 8.01 -22.73
C ASN A 186 -11.91 9.53 -22.47
N ARG A 187 -10.78 10.22 -22.52
CA ARG A 187 -10.68 11.67 -22.61
C ARG A 187 -10.11 12.01 -23.97
#